data_AF-A0A1F2WU34-F1
#
_entry.id   AF-A0A1F2WU34-F1
#
_cell.length_a   1.000
_cell.length_b   1.000
_cell.length_c   1.000
_cell.angle_alpha   90.00
_cell.angle_beta   90.00
_cell.angle_gamma   90.00
#
_symmetry.space_group_name_H-M   'P 1'
#
loop_
_entity.id
_entity.type
_entity.pdbx_description
1 polymer ?
#
loop_
_entity_poly.entity_id
_entity_poly.type
_entity_poly.pdbx_seq_one_letter_code
_entity_poly.pdbx_strand_id
1 'polypeptide(L)'
;MRQGHLGYLMAWLETKGDRAARMKAATTAELKPVSTNLEPTFERDAMAPFVEAWNEAAKSNNKRRMDAIAQQIKGELEPEMLRRLRLVEKAIQVLRRDERDVNPGVVDLRRASASEHWFQYLRLEQDLNDEKDGPAFTPSPETDRYPAAAASRFFVHEDSEELRIGMLIHHDADIRAEAVADGEAIVGTIADVRDESTGRRTTPVWTIEGDGSGPLRLREGNRVCVADTPKRVGTIRSLDPLPDGRRRYEVEITEWKTEQRLPGRRRIPHAASETLQDTRVILLKHVASGLARVKSQRVWNRTGPGAWLTHQAPRGPKSDLPTEIGEDMKAIEKALEGDS
;
A
#
# COMPACT_ATOMS: atom_id res chain seq x y z
N MET A 1 -15.04 9.74 5.66
CA MET A 1 -14.15 8.64 6.08
C MET A 1 -14.30 8.44 7.59
N ARG A 2 -15.32 7.69 8.06
CA ARG A 2 -15.64 7.54 9.51
C ARG A 2 -14.68 6.61 10.26
N GLN A 3 -13.92 5.79 9.53
CA GLN A 3 -12.91 4.88 10.07
C GLN A 3 -11.63 5.59 10.52
N GLY A 4 -11.43 6.87 10.19
CA GLY A 4 -10.28 7.65 10.66
C GLY A 4 -10.41 8.20 12.09
N HIS A 5 -11.58 8.10 12.71
CA HIS A 5 -11.83 8.68 14.04
C HIS A 5 -11.66 7.63 15.15
N LEU A 6 -10.59 7.74 15.93
CA LEU A 6 -10.26 6.77 16.98
C LEU A 6 -11.39 6.60 18.00
N GLY A 7 -12.05 7.69 18.41
CA GLY A 7 -13.16 7.64 19.35
C GLY A 7 -14.36 6.83 18.83
N TYR A 8 -14.63 6.95 17.52
CA TYR A 8 -15.71 6.22 16.86
C TYR A 8 -15.38 4.71 16.83
N LEU A 9 -14.18 4.35 16.40
CA LEU A 9 -13.73 2.97 16.32
C LEU A 9 -13.74 2.28 17.69
N MET A 10 -13.21 2.95 18.71
CA MET A 10 -13.17 2.38 20.06
C MET A 10 -14.58 2.19 20.63
N ALA A 11 -15.48 3.15 20.43
CA ALA A 11 -16.86 3.00 20.85
C ALA A 11 -17.59 1.88 20.09
N TRP A 12 -17.31 1.69 18.80
CA TRP A 12 -17.85 0.58 18.01
C TRP A 12 -17.39 -0.79 18.53
N LEU A 13 -16.10 -0.91 18.89
CA LEU A 13 -15.49 -2.16 19.33
C LEU A 13 -15.82 -2.51 20.79
N GLU A 14 -15.85 -1.54 21.70
CA GLU A 14 -16.08 -1.78 23.13
C GLU A 14 -17.56 -1.92 23.48
N THR A 15 -18.47 -1.34 22.69
CA THR A 15 -19.91 -1.39 22.99
C THR A 15 -20.47 -2.79 22.78
N LYS A 16 -20.90 -3.43 23.87
CA LYS A 16 -21.66 -4.68 23.81
C LYS A 16 -23.08 -4.40 23.33
N GLY A 17 -23.66 -5.33 22.57
CA GLY A 17 -25.01 -5.21 22.03
C GLY A 17 -25.07 -5.39 20.53
N ASP A 18 -26.24 -5.10 19.97
CA ASP A 18 -26.51 -5.19 18.54
C ASP A 18 -25.86 -4.06 17.74
N ARG A 19 -25.99 -4.15 16.41
CA ARG A 19 -25.44 -3.16 15.47
C ARG A 19 -25.93 -1.75 15.77
N ALA A 20 -27.19 -1.59 16.16
CA ALA A 20 -27.80 -0.28 16.40
C ALA A 20 -27.20 0.38 17.65
N ALA A 21 -27.02 -0.37 18.74
CA ALA A 21 -26.38 0.11 19.96
C ALA A 21 -24.93 0.55 19.70
N ARG A 22 -24.16 -0.27 18.98
CA ARG A 22 -22.77 0.06 18.60
C ARG A 22 -22.69 1.30 17.72
N MET A 23 -23.60 1.43 16.74
CA MET A 23 -23.65 2.58 15.85
C MET A 23 -23.95 3.86 16.63
N LYS A 24 -24.95 3.82 17.52
CA LYS A 24 -25.31 4.96 18.36
C LYS A 24 -24.14 5.40 19.25
N ALA A 25 -23.44 4.45 19.88
CA ALA A 25 -22.27 4.75 20.71
C ALA A 25 -21.13 5.36 19.88
N ALA A 26 -20.86 4.81 18.70
CA ALA A 26 -19.82 5.30 17.80
C ALA A 26 -20.12 6.71 17.30
N THR A 27 -21.34 6.99 16.84
CA THR A 27 -21.76 8.35 16.43
C THR A 27 -21.69 9.35 17.58
N THR A 28 -22.02 8.94 18.80
CA THR A 28 -21.88 9.82 19.98
C THR A 28 -20.41 10.13 20.27
N ALA A 29 -19.52 9.15 20.11
CA ALA A 29 -18.08 9.34 20.32
C ALA A 29 -17.42 10.18 19.22
N GLU A 30 -17.95 10.16 17.99
CA GLU A 30 -17.51 11.00 16.87
C GLU A 30 -17.69 12.49 17.14
N LEU A 31 -18.68 12.88 17.96
CA LEU A 31 -18.89 14.27 18.35
C LEU A 31 -17.75 14.85 19.19
N LYS A 32 -16.86 14.01 19.73
CA LYS A 32 -15.70 14.44 20.49
C LYS A 32 -14.44 14.27 19.65
N PRO A 33 -13.90 15.35 19.06
CA PRO A 33 -12.75 15.24 18.16
C PRO A 33 -11.55 14.61 18.88
N VAL A 34 -10.83 13.79 18.12
CA VAL A 34 -9.56 13.17 18.53
C VAL A 34 -8.54 13.51 17.46
N SER A 35 -7.71 14.51 17.73
CA SER A 35 -6.64 14.98 16.85
C SER A 35 -5.40 15.31 17.68
N THR A 36 -4.27 15.53 17.01
CA THR A 36 -3.10 16.18 17.63
C THR A 36 -3.40 17.62 18.03
N ASN A 37 -4.36 18.27 17.35
CA ASN A 37 -4.78 19.65 17.63
C ASN A 37 -6.00 19.68 18.56
N LEU A 38 -6.16 20.76 19.33
CA LEU A 38 -7.35 20.96 20.15
C LEU A 38 -8.55 21.32 19.26
N GLU A 39 -9.75 21.21 19.80
CA GLU A 39 -10.96 21.59 19.05
C GLU A 39 -11.00 23.13 18.93
N PRO A 40 -11.25 23.70 17.74
CA PRO A 40 -11.27 25.16 17.58
C PRO A 40 -12.26 25.89 18.51
N THR A 41 -13.39 25.26 18.85
CA THR A 41 -14.37 25.79 19.80
C THR A 41 -13.83 25.76 21.23
N PHE A 42 -13.15 24.68 21.64
CA PHE A 42 -12.48 24.61 22.93
C PHE A 42 -11.34 25.64 23.03
N GLU A 43 -10.53 25.79 21.99
CA GLU A 43 -9.49 26.82 21.93
C GLU A 43 -10.08 28.22 22.07
N ARG A 44 -11.15 28.52 21.34
CA ARG A 44 -11.78 29.85 21.35
C ARG A 44 -12.54 30.15 22.64
N ASP A 45 -13.39 29.22 23.09
CA ASP A 45 -14.39 29.49 24.12
C ASP A 45 -13.87 29.16 25.52
N ALA A 46 -13.02 28.13 25.65
CA ALA A 46 -12.45 27.74 26.94
C ALA A 46 -11.03 28.31 27.15
N MET A 47 -10.15 28.26 26.14
CA MET A 47 -8.73 28.64 26.31
C MET A 47 -8.44 30.11 26.08
N ALA A 48 -8.99 30.74 25.05
CA ALA A 48 -8.67 32.11 24.69
C ALA A 48 -8.84 33.10 25.86
N PRO A 49 -9.91 33.05 26.68
CA PRO A 49 -10.06 33.95 27.82
C PRO A 49 -8.94 33.81 28.86
N PHE A 50 -8.50 32.57 29.13
CA PHE A 50 -7.41 32.33 30.08
C PHE A 50 -6.05 32.73 29.51
N VAL A 51 -5.80 32.50 28.22
CA VAL A 51 -4.56 32.91 27.55
C VAL A 51 -4.45 34.44 27.51
N GLU A 52 -5.53 35.14 27.19
CA GLU A 52 -5.59 36.60 27.23
C GLU A 52 -5.34 37.13 28.65
N ALA A 53 -6.03 36.59 29.66
CA ALA A 53 -5.83 36.98 31.05
C ALA A 53 -4.40 36.71 31.55
N TRP A 54 -3.78 35.61 31.11
CA TRP A 54 -2.39 35.30 31.43
C TRP A 54 -1.43 36.30 30.77
N ASN A 55 -1.66 36.65 29.50
CA ASN A 55 -0.86 37.65 28.78
C ASN A 55 -0.96 39.04 29.42
N GLU A 56 -2.13 39.44 29.91
CA GLU A 56 -2.31 40.68 30.69
C GLU A 56 -1.56 40.65 32.03
N ALA A 57 -1.62 39.52 32.73
CA ALA A 57 -0.87 39.32 33.98
C ALA A 57 0.65 39.37 33.73
N ALA A 58 1.12 38.82 32.61
CA ALA A 58 2.51 38.88 32.19
C ALA A 58 2.96 40.31 31.86
N LYS A 59 2.15 41.09 31.11
CA LYS A 59 2.42 42.51 30.81
C LYS A 59 2.55 43.36 32.07
N SER A 60 1.75 43.05 33.10
CA SER A 60 1.79 43.72 34.40
C SER A 60 2.81 43.13 35.40
N ASN A 61 3.61 42.15 34.97
CA ASN A 61 4.60 41.42 35.78
C ASN A 61 4.02 40.83 37.09
N ASN A 62 2.74 40.46 37.08
CA ASN A 62 2.04 39.94 38.26
C ASN A 62 2.14 38.41 38.33
N LYS A 63 3.27 37.92 38.85
CA LYS A 63 3.57 36.48 38.96
C LYS A 63 2.48 35.67 39.65
N ARG A 64 1.93 36.18 40.76
CA ARG A 64 0.87 35.45 41.51
C ARG A 64 -0.38 35.23 40.68
N ARG A 65 -0.76 36.20 39.85
CA ARG A 65 -1.90 36.08 38.93
C ARG A 65 -1.58 35.16 37.75
N MET A 66 -0.37 35.21 37.21
CA MET A 66 0.09 34.27 36.18
C MET A 66 0.00 32.82 36.67
N ASP A 67 0.48 32.53 37.87
CA ASP A 67 0.45 31.18 38.44
C ASP A 67 -0.98 30.68 38.66
N ALA A 68 -1.87 31.56 39.15
CA ALA A 68 -3.27 31.22 39.35
C ALA A 68 -3.97 30.87 38.01
N ILE A 69 -3.73 31.66 36.96
CA ILE A 69 -4.31 31.42 35.63
C ILE A 69 -3.68 30.19 34.99
N ALA A 70 -2.38 29.95 35.17
CA ALA A 70 -1.71 28.74 34.69
C ALA A 70 -2.34 27.47 35.29
N GLN A 71 -2.75 27.50 36.56
CA GLN A 71 -3.50 26.38 37.17
C GLN A 71 -4.89 26.21 36.56
N GLN A 72 -5.56 27.29 36.17
CA GLN A 72 -6.85 27.20 35.45
C GLN A 72 -6.69 26.60 34.06
N ILE A 73 -5.70 27.08 33.29
CA ILE A 73 -5.35 26.51 31.98
C ILE A 73 -5.03 25.03 32.10
N LYS A 74 -4.22 24.65 33.10
CA LYS A 74 -3.94 23.24 33.39
C LYS A 74 -5.21 22.45 33.70
N GLY A 75 -6.11 22.99 34.53
CA GLY A 75 -7.36 22.35 34.91
C GLY A 75 -8.29 22.04 33.73
N GLU A 76 -8.23 22.81 32.66
CA GLU A 76 -8.99 22.58 31.43
C GLU A 76 -8.26 21.66 30.43
N LEU A 77 -6.94 21.82 30.27
CA LEU A 77 -6.16 21.02 29.32
C LEU A 77 -5.94 19.58 29.78
N GLU A 78 -5.65 19.39 31.07
CA GLU A 78 -5.29 18.08 31.63
C GLU A 78 -6.38 17.01 31.41
N PRO A 79 -7.68 17.27 31.66
CA PRO A 79 -8.75 16.32 31.36
C PRO A 79 -8.80 15.91 29.89
N GLU A 80 -8.60 16.85 28.97
CA GLU A 80 -8.68 16.60 27.54
C GLU A 80 -7.46 15.81 27.03
N MET A 81 -6.26 16.15 27.50
CA MET A 81 -5.04 15.38 27.22
C MET A 81 -5.13 13.96 27.78
N LEU A 82 -5.55 13.81 29.04
CA LEU A 82 -5.70 12.49 29.65
C LEU A 82 -6.79 11.66 28.96
N ARG A 83 -7.89 12.27 28.53
CA ARG A 83 -8.93 11.58 27.75
C ARG A 83 -8.35 10.99 26.47
N ARG A 84 -7.58 11.78 25.71
CA ARG A 84 -6.94 11.35 24.46
C ARG A 84 -5.90 10.26 24.70
N LEU A 85 -5.05 10.43 25.70
CA LEU A 85 -4.05 9.42 26.07
C LEU A 85 -4.70 8.08 26.44
N ARG A 86 -5.73 8.09 27.30
CA ARG A 86 -6.47 6.88 27.67
C ARG A 86 -7.11 6.20 26.48
N LEU A 87 -7.57 6.97 25.49
CA LEU A 87 -8.14 6.41 24.26
C LEU A 87 -7.08 5.67 23.43
N VAL A 88 -5.87 6.23 23.34
CA VAL A 88 -4.72 5.58 22.69
C VAL A 88 -4.29 4.32 23.45
N GLU A 89 -4.18 4.40 24.78
CA GLU A 89 -3.85 3.24 25.62
C GLU A 89 -4.84 2.10 25.41
N LYS A 90 -6.14 2.39 25.41
CA LYS A 90 -7.19 1.41 25.12
C LYS A 90 -7.06 0.82 23.73
N ALA A 91 -6.79 1.64 22.72
CA ALA A 91 -6.58 1.16 21.35
C ALA A 91 -5.41 0.18 21.27
N ILE A 92 -4.28 0.50 21.92
CA ILE A 92 -3.12 -0.41 22.02
C ILE A 92 -3.51 -1.71 22.73
N GLN A 93 -4.29 -1.65 23.81
CA GLN A 93 -4.76 -2.86 24.51
C GLN A 93 -5.66 -3.73 23.63
N VAL A 94 -6.56 -3.13 22.84
CA VAL A 94 -7.40 -3.87 21.88
C VAL A 94 -6.53 -4.54 20.83
N LEU A 95 -5.56 -3.83 20.24
CA LEU A 95 -4.64 -4.39 19.25
C LEU A 95 -3.78 -5.52 19.83
N ARG A 96 -3.32 -5.41 21.08
CA ARG A 96 -2.52 -6.45 21.75
C ARG A 96 -3.32 -7.70 22.11
N ARG A 97 -4.63 -7.57 22.27
CA ARG A 97 -5.55 -8.69 22.53
C ARG A 97 -6.08 -9.32 21.25
N ASP A 98 -5.67 -8.81 20.09
CA ASP A 98 -6.06 -9.38 18.81
C ASP A 98 -5.36 -10.73 18.62
N GLU A 99 -6.15 -11.80 18.63
CA GLU A 99 -5.68 -13.18 18.46
C GLU A 99 -5.58 -13.58 16.99
N ARG A 100 -5.90 -12.68 16.04
CA ARG A 100 -5.80 -12.98 14.61
C ARG A 100 -4.35 -13.25 14.23
N ASP A 101 -4.16 -14.28 13.42
CA ASP A 101 -2.85 -14.63 12.89
C ASP A 101 -2.29 -13.49 12.03
N VAL A 102 -0.98 -13.24 12.18
CA VAL A 102 -0.28 -12.28 11.32
C VAL A 102 -0.22 -12.85 9.91
N ASN A 103 -0.64 -12.04 8.93
CA ASN A 103 -0.55 -12.39 7.52
C ASN A 103 0.91 -12.79 7.17
N PRO A 104 1.17 -14.01 6.68
CA PRO A 104 2.51 -14.48 6.36
C PRO A 104 3.30 -13.55 5.42
N GLY A 105 2.61 -12.84 4.51
CA GLY A 105 3.20 -11.86 3.62
C GLY A 105 3.88 -10.69 4.35
N VAL A 106 3.51 -10.41 5.61
CA VAL A 106 4.17 -9.37 6.43
C VAL A 106 5.63 -9.71 6.69
N VAL A 107 6.00 -10.99 6.79
CA VAL A 107 7.40 -11.39 7.00
C VAL A 107 8.26 -11.01 5.79
N ASP A 108 7.73 -11.26 4.59
CA ASP A 108 8.41 -10.92 3.34
C ASP A 108 8.42 -9.41 3.11
N LEU A 109 7.31 -8.72 3.42
CA LEU A 109 7.25 -7.25 3.37
C LEU A 109 8.25 -6.62 4.34
N ARG A 110 8.41 -7.14 5.55
CA ARG A 110 9.43 -6.63 6.49
C ARG A 110 10.83 -6.72 5.90
N ARG A 111 11.15 -7.81 5.19
CA ARG A 111 12.45 -7.96 4.51
C ARG A 111 12.58 -6.97 3.36
N ALA A 112 11.54 -6.82 2.54
CA ALA A 112 11.51 -5.84 1.45
C ALA A 112 11.65 -4.41 1.97
N SER A 113 10.94 -4.05 3.04
CA SER A 113 11.02 -2.75 3.69
C SER A 113 12.39 -2.48 4.29
N ALA A 114 13.06 -3.47 4.89
CA ALA A 114 14.43 -3.31 5.36
C ALA A 114 15.41 -3.05 4.20
N SER A 115 15.23 -3.76 3.08
CA SER A 115 16.01 -3.53 1.86
C SER A 115 15.76 -2.13 1.29
N GLU A 116 14.51 -1.71 1.16
CA GLU A 116 14.17 -0.36 0.70
C GLU A 116 14.66 0.70 1.69
N HIS A 117 14.60 0.46 3.00
CA HIS A 117 15.16 1.39 3.97
C HIS A 117 16.67 1.61 3.77
N TRP A 118 17.40 0.52 3.50
CA TRP A 118 18.82 0.61 3.16
C TRP A 118 19.05 1.44 1.90
N PHE A 119 18.43 1.08 0.77
CA PHE A 119 18.67 1.73 -0.50
C PHE A 119 18.14 3.17 -0.58
N GLN A 120 17.03 3.46 0.10
CA GLN A 120 16.37 4.76 0.01
C GLN A 120 16.75 5.75 1.11
N TYR A 121 17.34 5.30 2.21
CA TYR A 121 17.72 6.20 3.31
C TYR A 121 19.20 6.05 3.66
N LEU A 122 19.61 4.88 4.15
CA LEU A 122 20.97 4.70 4.68
C LEU A 122 22.04 4.88 3.60
N ARG A 123 21.79 4.39 2.39
CA ARG A 123 22.69 4.57 1.25
C ARG A 123 22.87 6.05 0.89
N LEU A 124 21.80 6.83 0.97
CA LEU A 124 21.82 8.27 0.68
C LEU A 124 22.58 9.04 1.75
N GLU A 125 22.36 8.71 3.03
CA GLU A 125 23.09 9.30 4.15
C GLU A 125 24.60 9.04 4.06
N GLN A 126 24.99 7.92 3.45
CA GLN A 126 26.37 7.52 3.23
C GLN A 126 26.96 7.97 1.88
N ASP A 127 26.17 8.69 1.06
CA ASP A 127 26.55 9.15 -0.27
C ASP A 127 27.11 8.03 -1.19
N LEU A 128 26.49 6.85 -1.10
CA LEU A 128 26.93 5.66 -1.85
C LEU A 128 26.15 5.53 -3.17
N ASN A 129 26.87 5.54 -4.29
CA ASN A 129 26.29 5.27 -5.60
C ASN A 129 26.04 3.77 -5.81
N ASP A 130 25.06 3.44 -6.66
CA ASP A 130 24.72 2.07 -7.00
C ASP A 130 24.48 1.93 -8.50
N GLU A 131 25.04 0.88 -9.11
CA GLU A 131 24.93 0.62 -10.54
C GLU A 131 23.47 0.42 -11.01
N LYS A 132 22.60 -0.11 -10.13
CA LYS A 132 21.21 -0.45 -10.46
C LYS A 132 20.24 0.68 -10.14
N ASP A 133 20.42 1.39 -9.03
CA ASP A 133 19.49 2.44 -8.63
C ASP A 133 19.94 3.85 -9.01
N GLY A 134 21.18 3.98 -9.49
CA GLY A 134 21.79 5.24 -9.86
C GLY A 134 22.48 5.94 -8.68
N PRO A 135 22.79 7.23 -8.83
CA PRO A 135 23.53 7.98 -7.82
C PRO A 135 22.75 8.14 -6.51
N ALA A 136 23.48 8.35 -5.41
CA ALA A 136 22.88 8.77 -4.15
C ALA A 136 22.17 10.13 -4.35
N PHE A 137 20.84 10.11 -4.38
CA PHE A 137 20.02 11.30 -4.55
C PHE A 137 18.99 11.44 -3.42
N THR A 138 19.09 12.55 -2.68
CA THR A 138 18.15 12.97 -1.63
C THR A 138 17.05 13.85 -2.23
N PRO A 139 15.81 13.35 -2.36
CA PRO A 139 14.72 14.17 -2.88
C PRO A 139 14.38 15.26 -1.86
N SER A 140 14.53 16.52 -2.26
CA SER A 140 14.02 17.68 -1.52
C SER A 140 13.12 18.49 -2.45
N PRO A 141 11.91 18.87 -2.02
CA PRO A 141 10.98 19.67 -2.84
C PRO A 141 11.59 20.98 -3.37
N GLU A 142 12.63 21.48 -2.70
CA GLU A 142 13.30 22.74 -3.04
C GLU A 142 14.53 22.55 -3.96
N THR A 143 15.14 21.36 -3.97
CA THR A 143 16.38 21.07 -4.73
C THR A 143 16.22 19.95 -5.76
N ASP A 144 15.05 19.31 -5.85
CA ASP A 144 14.76 18.30 -6.85
C ASP A 144 14.48 18.95 -8.21
N ARG A 145 15.55 19.12 -8.98
CA ARG A 145 15.52 19.64 -10.35
C ARG A 145 15.85 18.57 -11.38
N TYR A 146 15.82 17.29 -11.00
CA TYR A 146 16.25 16.17 -11.84
C TYR A 146 15.06 15.28 -12.23
N PRO A 147 14.48 15.47 -13.42
CA PRO A 147 13.31 14.70 -13.85
C PRO A 147 13.53 13.18 -13.87
N ALA A 148 14.75 12.72 -14.18
CA ALA A 148 15.11 11.31 -14.12
C ALA A 148 15.08 10.73 -12.70
N ALA A 149 15.56 11.50 -11.70
CA ALA A 149 15.54 11.07 -10.31
C ALA A 149 14.10 11.01 -9.78
N ALA A 150 13.30 12.05 -10.02
CA ALA A 150 11.88 12.08 -9.67
C ALA A 150 11.08 10.93 -10.33
N ALA A 151 11.31 10.66 -11.62
CA ALA A 151 10.66 9.56 -12.32
C ALA A 151 11.10 8.18 -11.81
N SER A 152 12.39 7.99 -11.53
CA SER A 152 12.91 6.76 -10.91
C SER A 152 12.24 6.52 -9.54
N ARG A 153 12.14 7.56 -8.72
CA ARG A 153 11.46 7.51 -7.41
C ARG A 153 9.99 7.14 -7.51
N PHE A 154 9.28 7.74 -8.46
CA PHE A 154 7.88 7.39 -8.72
C PHE A 154 7.72 5.89 -9.00
N PHE A 155 8.55 5.31 -9.88
CA PHE A 155 8.48 3.89 -10.20
C PHE A 155 8.87 2.98 -9.03
N VAL A 156 9.80 3.40 -8.16
CA VAL A 156 10.12 2.66 -6.93
C VAL A 156 8.93 2.62 -5.96
N HIS A 157 8.20 3.74 -5.83
CA HIS A 157 6.99 3.79 -5.02
C HIS A 157 5.85 2.96 -5.63
N GLU A 158 5.69 2.99 -6.96
CA GLU A 158 4.74 2.14 -7.69
C GLU A 158 5.04 0.65 -7.44
N ASP A 159 6.30 0.22 -7.59
CA ASP A 159 6.74 -1.16 -7.33
C ASP A 159 6.48 -1.58 -5.87
N SER A 160 6.72 -0.67 -4.92
CA SER A 160 6.52 -0.91 -3.49
C SER A 160 5.04 -1.11 -3.15
N GLU A 161 4.14 -0.31 -3.72
CA GLU A 161 2.69 -0.48 -3.52
C GLU A 161 2.17 -1.75 -4.20
N GLU A 162 2.64 -2.05 -5.42
CA GLU A 162 2.33 -3.31 -6.10
C GLU A 162 2.77 -4.52 -5.25
N LEU A 163 3.99 -4.49 -4.73
CA LEU A 163 4.52 -5.54 -3.85
C LEU A 163 3.72 -5.66 -2.55
N ARG A 164 3.34 -4.55 -1.92
CA ARG A 164 2.54 -4.52 -0.70
C ARG A 164 1.21 -5.22 -0.89
N ILE A 165 0.46 -4.85 -1.93
CA ILE A 165 -0.84 -5.45 -2.24
C ILE A 165 -0.64 -6.93 -2.63
N GLY A 166 0.32 -7.21 -3.50
CA GLY A 166 0.61 -8.55 -4.00
C GLY A 166 0.98 -9.55 -2.90
N MET A 167 1.68 -9.13 -1.85
CA MET A 167 2.04 -10.02 -0.73
C MET A 167 0.87 -10.24 0.24
N LEU A 168 0.05 -9.23 0.49
CA LEU A 168 -1.03 -9.30 1.50
C LEU A 168 -2.27 -10.01 0.97
N ILE A 169 -2.65 -9.80 -0.29
CA ILE A 169 -3.87 -10.34 -0.89
C ILE A 169 -3.95 -11.87 -0.81
N HIS A 170 -2.81 -12.55 -0.76
CA HIS A 170 -2.76 -14.00 -0.65
C HIS A 170 -3.13 -14.55 0.71
N HIS A 171 -3.32 -13.76 1.76
CA HIS A 171 -3.71 -14.28 3.08
C HIS A 171 -4.72 -13.38 3.81
N ASP A 172 -5.28 -12.39 3.11
CA ASP A 172 -6.25 -11.45 3.66
C ASP A 172 -7.58 -11.56 2.90
N ALA A 173 -8.63 -11.96 3.62
CA ALA A 173 -9.95 -12.17 3.03
C ALA A 173 -10.63 -10.86 2.63
N ASP A 174 -10.37 -9.77 3.34
CA ASP A 174 -10.98 -8.47 3.08
C ASP A 174 -10.37 -7.85 1.81
N ILE A 175 -9.04 -7.93 1.67
CA ILE A 175 -8.34 -7.47 0.46
C ILE A 175 -8.78 -8.31 -0.76
N ARG A 176 -8.98 -9.61 -0.60
CA ARG A 176 -9.52 -10.45 -1.70
C ARG A 176 -10.94 -10.03 -2.07
N ALA A 177 -11.80 -9.77 -1.09
CA ALA A 177 -13.17 -9.35 -1.34
C ALA A 177 -13.22 -8.00 -2.07
N GLU A 178 -12.35 -7.06 -1.71
CA GLU A 178 -12.18 -5.78 -2.41
C GLU A 178 -11.71 -6.00 -3.86
N ALA A 179 -10.68 -6.83 -4.08
CA ALA A 179 -10.20 -7.14 -5.43
C ALA A 179 -11.28 -7.80 -6.32
N VAL A 180 -12.16 -8.62 -5.73
CA VAL A 180 -13.31 -9.20 -6.45
C VAL A 180 -14.35 -8.12 -6.78
N ALA A 181 -14.64 -7.22 -5.82
CA ALA A 181 -15.58 -6.11 -6.03
C ALA A 181 -15.09 -5.14 -7.12
N ASP A 182 -13.79 -4.88 -7.19
CA ASP A 182 -13.15 -4.02 -8.20
C ASP A 182 -13.04 -4.69 -9.58
N GLY A 183 -13.30 -6.00 -9.66
CA GLY A 183 -13.21 -6.77 -10.89
C GLY A 183 -11.78 -7.17 -11.28
N GLU A 184 -10.86 -7.18 -10.32
CA GLU A 184 -9.44 -7.55 -10.48
C GLU A 184 -9.14 -9.00 -10.04
N ALA A 185 -10.16 -9.72 -9.56
CA ALA A 185 -10.10 -11.13 -9.21
C ALA A 185 -11.30 -11.92 -9.73
N ILE A 186 -11.09 -13.22 -9.98
CA ILE A 186 -12.12 -14.18 -10.40
C ILE A 186 -12.36 -15.13 -9.23
N VAL A 187 -13.62 -15.29 -8.83
CA VAL A 187 -14.03 -16.34 -7.89
C VAL A 187 -14.92 -17.32 -8.64
N GLY A 188 -14.64 -18.61 -8.52
CA GLY A 188 -15.42 -19.63 -9.18
C GLY A 188 -15.01 -21.04 -8.81
N THR A 189 -15.58 -22.00 -9.53
CA THR A 189 -15.28 -23.42 -9.38
C THR A 189 -14.61 -23.92 -10.65
N ILE A 190 -13.54 -24.71 -10.51
CA ILE A 190 -12.92 -25.39 -11.65
C ILE A 190 -13.89 -26.46 -12.14
N ALA A 191 -14.48 -26.25 -13.31
CA ALA A 191 -15.41 -27.18 -13.93
C ALA A 191 -14.67 -28.28 -14.71
N ASP A 192 -13.51 -27.95 -15.29
CA ASP A 192 -12.74 -28.91 -16.06
C ASP A 192 -11.24 -28.58 -16.00
N VAL A 193 -10.41 -29.63 -16.11
CA VAL A 193 -8.95 -29.55 -16.18
C VAL A 193 -8.50 -30.46 -17.31
N ARG A 194 -7.95 -29.84 -18.37
CA ARG A 194 -7.44 -30.55 -19.55
C ARG A 194 -5.95 -30.30 -19.72
N ASP A 195 -5.22 -31.32 -20.16
CA ASP A 195 -3.82 -31.15 -20.59
C ASP A 195 -3.77 -31.14 -22.11
N GLU A 196 -3.55 -29.95 -22.69
CA GLU A 196 -3.34 -29.78 -24.13
C GLU A 196 -1.86 -29.97 -24.49
N SER A 197 -1.19 -30.91 -23.82
CA SER A 197 0.23 -31.14 -24.03
C SER A 197 0.50 -31.75 -25.41
N THR A 198 1.36 -31.10 -26.18
CA THR A 198 1.96 -31.68 -27.39
C THR A 198 3.43 -32.01 -27.12
N GLY A 199 3.74 -33.30 -27.01
CA GLY A 199 5.11 -33.79 -26.80
C GLY A 199 5.60 -33.62 -25.36
N ARG A 200 6.79 -33.04 -25.15
CA ARG A 200 7.43 -32.88 -23.82
C ARG A 200 6.92 -31.68 -23.00
N ARG A 201 6.02 -30.86 -23.55
CA ARG A 201 5.53 -29.64 -22.89
C ARG A 201 4.14 -29.87 -22.31
N THR A 202 4.02 -29.79 -20.98
CA THR A 202 2.72 -29.79 -20.29
C THR A 202 1.99 -28.46 -20.49
N THR A 203 0.73 -28.49 -20.92
CA THR A 203 -0.09 -27.29 -21.15
C THR A 203 -1.43 -27.49 -20.44
N PRO A 204 -1.46 -27.34 -19.10
CA PRO A 204 -2.68 -27.47 -18.33
C PRO A 204 -3.58 -26.26 -18.61
N VAL A 205 -4.82 -26.52 -18.99
CA VAL A 205 -5.86 -25.52 -19.18
C VAL A 205 -7.00 -25.81 -18.22
N TRP A 206 -7.39 -24.80 -17.47
CA TRP A 206 -8.49 -24.87 -16.51
C TRP A 206 -9.69 -24.13 -17.08
N THR A 207 -10.84 -24.80 -17.05
CA THR A 207 -12.14 -24.17 -17.30
C THR A 207 -12.76 -23.83 -15.96
N ILE A 208 -13.00 -22.55 -15.71
CA ILE A 208 -13.54 -22.05 -14.45
C ILE A 208 -14.89 -21.42 -14.70
N GLU A 209 -15.90 -21.84 -13.95
CA GLU A 209 -17.20 -21.18 -13.92
C GLU A 209 -17.21 -20.18 -12.77
N GLY A 210 -17.26 -18.89 -13.10
CA GLY A 210 -17.24 -17.81 -12.13
C GLY A 210 -18.60 -17.57 -11.48
N ASP A 211 -18.58 -17.16 -10.21
CA ASP A 211 -19.78 -16.91 -9.42
C ASP A 211 -20.39 -15.51 -9.67
N GLY A 212 -19.60 -14.59 -10.23
CA GLY A 212 -19.93 -13.16 -10.25
C GLY A 212 -20.50 -12.65 -11.57
N SER A 213 -21.53 -11.80 -11.47
CA SER A 213 -22.02 -10.91 -12.54
C SER A 213 -21.45 -9.48 -12.43
N GLY A 214 -20.44 -9.26 -11.58
CA GLY A 214 -19.84 -7.96 -11.30
C GLY A 214 -19.02 -7.36 -12.45
N PRO A 215 -18.57 -6.11 -12.32
CA PRO A 215 -17.63 -5.52 -13.27
C PRO A 215 -16.37 -6.39 -13.35
N LEU A 216 -15.82 -6.56 -14.54
CA LEU A 216 -14.58 -7.30 -14.73
C LEU A 216 -13.59 -6.43 -15.51
N ARG A 217 -12.43 -6.20 -14.90
CA ARG A 217 -11.32 -5.48 -15.51
C ARG A 217 -10.33 -6.42 -16.20
N LEU A 218 -10.33 -7.69 -15.80
CA LEU A 218 -9.53 -8.74 -16.44
C LEU A 218 -10.01 -9.02 -17.86
N ARG A 219 -9.06 -9.27 -18.74
CA ARG A 219 -9.23 -9.54 -20.18
C ARG A 219 -8.39 -10.73 -20.60
N GLU A 220 -8.68 -11.24 -21.80
CA GLU A 220 -7.84 -12.21 -22.49
C GLU A 220 -6.38 -11.72 -22.56
N GLY A 221 -5.45 -12.64 -22.37
CA GLY A 221 -4.01 -12.35 -22.27
C GLY A 221 -3.55 -11.84 -20.90
N ASN A 222 -4.45 -11.49 -19.97
CA ASN A 222 -4.01 -11.12 -18.62
C ASN A 222 -3.47 -12.33 -17.85
N ARG A 223 -2.42 -12.06 -17.07
CA ARG A 223 -1.81 -13.04 -16.17
C ARG A 223 -2.53 -13.00 -14.82
N VAL A 224 -2.83 -14.18 -14.30
CA VAL A 224 -3.51 -14.39 -13.02
C VAL A 224 -2.78 -15.46 -12.22
N CYS A 225 -2.84 -15.39 -10.89
CA CYS A 225 -2.29 -16.40 -10.00
C CYS A 225 -3.35 -16.93 -9.05
N VAL A 226 -3.15 -18.15 -8.57
CA VAL A 226 -4.08 -18.79 -7.63
C VAL A 226 -3.85 -18.22 -6.22
N ALA A 227 -4.93 -17.84 -5.52
CA ALA A 227 -4.86 -17.44 -4.12
C ALA A 227 -4.15 -18.51 -3.26
N ASP A 228 -3.44 -18.08 -2.21
CA ASP A 228 -2.59 -18.92 -1.35
C ASP A 228 -1.38 -19.62 -2.07
N THR A 229 -1.32 -19.58 -3.40
CA THR A 229 -0.27 -20.19 -4.23
C THR A 229 0.21 -19.23 -5.33
N PRO A 230 0.81 -18.07 -4.96
CA PRO A 230 1.23 -17.01 -5.89
C PRO A 230 2.07 -17.49 -7.08
N LYS A 231 2.88 -18.52 -6.86
CA LYS A 231 3.78 -19.10 -7.87
C LYS A 231 3.01 -19.82 -8.98
N ARG A 232 1.78 -20.29 -8.75
CA ARG A 232 0.94 -20.90 -9.77
C ARG A 232 0.28 -19.79 -10.60
N VAL A 233 0.98 -19.41 -11.66
CA VAL A 233 0.55 -18.38 -12.61
C VAL A 233 -0.07 -19.03 -13.83
N GLY A 234 -1.13 -18.40 -14.34
CA GLY A 234 -1.73 -18.71 -15.63
C GLY A 234 -2.10 -17.46 -16.42
N THR A 235 -2.50 -17.67 -17.66
CA THR A 235 -2.92 -16.64 -18.60
C THR A 235 -4.35 -16.93 -19.04
N ILE A 236 -5.21 -15.91 -18.97
CA ILE A 236 -6.59 -16.00 -19.46
C ILE A 236 -6.55 -16.14 -20.98
N ARG A 237 -7.08 -17.24 -21.51
CA ARG A 237 -7.17 -17.50 -22.96
C ARG A 237 -8.46 -16.98 -23.53
N SER A 238 -9.59 -17.32 -22.92
CA SER A 238 -10.91 -16.87 -23.34
C SER A 238 -11.78 -16.53 -22.14
N LEU A 239 -12.79 -15.72 -22.42
CA LEU A 239 -13.79 -15.34 -21.44
C LEU A 239 -15.18 -15.25 -22.07
N ASP A 240 -16.01 -16.23 -21.75
CA ASP A 240 -17.30 -16.42 -22.40
C ASP A 240 -18.44 -16.12 -21.41
N PRO A 241 -19.37 -15.21 -21.72
CA PRO A 241 -20.55 -15.01 -20.90
C PRO A 241 -21.46 -16.24 -20.96
N LEU A 242 -21.99 -16.64 -19.82
CA LEU A 242 -23.01 -17.70 -19.71
C LEU A 242 -24.42 -17.08 -19.70
N PRO A 243 -25.46 -17.83 -20.14
CA PRO A 243 -26.83 -17.32 -20.24
C PRO A 243 -27.44 -16.82 -18.92
N ASP A 244 -26.94 -17.30 -17.79
CA ASP A 244 -27.37 -16.94 -16.43
C ASP A 244 -26.65 -15.70 -15.86
N GLY A 245 -25.83 -15.02 -16.67
CA GLY A 245 -25.05 -13.86 -16.26
C GLY A 245 -23.74 -14.20 -15.55
N ARG A 246 -23.42 -15.49 -15.38
CA ARG A 246 -22.07 -15.95 -14.98
C ARG A 246 -21.12 -15.86 -16.17
N ARG A 247 -19.85 -16.15 -15.92
CA ARG A 247 -18.80 -16.18 -16.95
C ARG A 247 -18.01 -17.46 -16.84
N ARG A 248 -17.65 -18.02 -17.99
CA ARG A 248 -16.71 -19.11 -18.13
C ARG A 248 -15.35 -18.54 -18.52
N TYR A 249 -14.32 -19.00 -17.86
CA TYR A 249 -12.94 -18.56 -18.08
C TYR A 249 -12.12 -19.78 -18.48
N GLU A 250 -11.36 -19.67 -19.56
CA GLU A 250 -10.30 -20.63 -19.87
C GLU A 250 -8.96 -20.02 -19.46
N VAL A 251 -8.22 -20.72 -18.58
CA VAL A 251 -6.94 -20.25 -18.05
C VAL A 251 -5.87 -21.30 -18.31
N GLU A 252 -4.85 -20.95 -19.09
CA GLU A 252 -3.65 -21.78 -19.24
C GLU A 252 -2.72 -21.56 -18.08
N ILE A 253 -2.40 -22.61 -17.33
CA ILE A 253 -1.39 -22.54 -16.27
C ILE A 253 0.00 -22.60 -16.90
N THR A 254 0.75 -21.51 -16.76
CA THR A 254 2.08 -21.34 -17.36
C THR A 254 3.20 -21.68 -16.38
N GLU A 255 2.99 -21.51 -15.07
CA GLU A 255 4.01 -21.70 -14.03
C GLU A 255 3.53 -22.65 -12.92
N TRP A 256 4.49 -23.28 -12.21
CA TRP A 256 4.20 -24.17 -11.08
C TRP A 256 3.24 -25.32 -11.40
N LYS A 257 3.52 -25.99 -12.52
CA LYS A 257 2.74 -27.10 -13.07
C LYS A 257 2.90 -28.38 -12.27
N THR A 258 4.06 -28.59 -11.67
CA THR A 258 4.39 -29.82 -10.95
C THR A 258 3.70 -29.90 -9.59
N GLU A 259 3.50 -31.12 -9.11
CA GLU A 259 3.02 -31.34 -7.75
C GLU A 259 4.05 -30.81 -6.74
N GLN A 260 3.57 -30.12 -5.70
CA GLN A 260 4.41 -29.56 -4.64
C GLN A 260 3.96 -30.08 -3.28
N ARG A 261 4.93 -30.55 -2.49
CA ARG A 261 4.75 -30.88 -1.08
C ARG A 261 5.41 -29.79 -0.24
N LEU A 262 4.61 -28.85 0.24
CA LEU A 262 5.09 -27.79 1.11
C LEU A 262 5.01 -28.25 2.58
N PRO A 263 6.07 -28.05 3.38
CA PRO A 263 6.04 -28.39 4.80
C PRO A 263 4.94 -27.59 5.51
N GLY A 264 4.07 -28.28 6.26
CA GLY A 264 2.97 -27.66 6.99
C GLY A 264 1.76 -27.21 6.16
N ARG A 265 1.73 -27.45 4.84
CA ARG A 265 0.57 -27.15 3.97
C ARG A 265 0.01 -28.40 3.31
N ARG A 266 -1.25 -28.30 2.86
CA ARG A 266 -1.90 -29.33 2.04
C ARG A 266 -1.10 -29.55 0.75
N ARG A 267 -0.99 -30.81 0.32
CA ARG A 267 -0.38 -31.21 -0.97
C ARG A 267 -0.98 -30.37 -2.10
N ILE A 268 -0.14 -29.66 -2.85
CA ILE A 268 -0.58 -28.91 -4.03
C ILE A 268 -0.53 -29.89 -5.22
N PRO A 269 -1.69 -30.27 -5.79
CA PRO A 269 -1.72 -31.23 -6.88
C PRO A 269 -1.08 -30.67 -8.14
N HIS A 270 -0.66 -31.57 -9.04
CA HIS A 270 -0.20 -31.21 -10.38
C HIS A 270 -1.26 -30.35 -11.09
N ALA A 271 -0.85 -29.36 -11.87
CA ALA A 271 -1.78 -28.44 -12.52
C ALA A 271 -2.70 -29.12 -13.54
N ALA A 272 -2.28 -30.24 -14.12
CA ALA A 272 -3.12 -31.07 -15.00
C ALA A 272 -3.90 -32.18 -14.25
N SER A 273 -3.96 -32.15 -12.92
CA SER A 273 -4.64 -33.20 -12.14
C SER A 273 -6.15 -33.01 -12.18
N GLU A 274 -6.89 -34.04 -12.58
CA GLU A 274 -8.37 -34.07 -12.54
C GLU A 274 -8.92 -33.87 -11.12
N THR A 275 -8.13 -34.15 -10.08
CA THR A 275 -8.51 -33.91 -8.67
C THR A 275 -8.78 -32.44 -8.33
N LEU A 276 -8.45 -31.52 -9.24
CA LEU A 276 -8.74 -30.09 -9.13
C LEU A 276 -10.16 -29.74 -9.61
N GLN A 277 -10.83 -30.62 -10.35
CA GLN A 277 -12.23 -30.45 -10.72
C GLN A 277 -13.11 -30.32 -9.46
N ASP A 278 -14.18 -29.53 -9.57
CA ASP A 278 -15.10 -29.16 -8.48
C ASP A 278 -14.45 -28.42 -7.30
N THR A 279 -13.20 -27.97 -7.46
CA THR A 279 -12.52 -27.17 -6.43
C THR A 279 -12.83 -25.69 -6.62
N ARG A 280 -13.25 -25.04 -5.53
CA ARG A 280 -13.42 -23.58 -5.47
C ARG A 280 -12.05 -22.89 -5.49
N VAL A 281 -11.90 -21.91 -6.38
CA VAL A 281 -10.67 -21.15 -6.54
C VAL A 281 -10.93 -19.65 -6.60
N ILE A 282 -9.93 -18.89 -6.17
CA ILE A 282 -9.85 -17.45 -6.37
C ILE A 282 -8.60 -17.20 -7.21
N LEU A 283 -8.77 -16.65 -8.41
CA LEU A 283 -7.69 -16.18 -9.25
C LEU A 283 -7.53 -14.68 -9.06
N LEU A 284 -6.33 -14.26 -8.70
CA LEU A 284 -5.96 -12.88 -8.46
C LEU A 284 -5.16 -12.38 -9.65
N LYS A 285 -5.27 -11.09 -9.99
CA LYS A 285 -4.36 -10.47 -10.96
C LYS A 285 -2.91 -10.72 -10.53
N HIS A 286 -2.10 -11.29 -11.42
CA HIS A 286 -0.70 -11.55 -11.12
C HIS A 286 0.05 -10.22 -11.07
N VAL A 287 0.55 -9.87 -9.88
CA VAL A 287 1.45 -8.74 -9.71
C VAL A 287 2.85 -9.20 -10.13
N ALA A 288 3.29 -8.74 -11.30
CA ALA A 288 4.65 -8.97 -11.75
C ALA A 288 5.58 -7.97 -11.03
N SER A 289 6.01 -8.30 -9.82
CA SER A 289 6.98 -7.49 -9.09
C SER A 289 8.24 -7.27 -9.94
N GLY A 290 8.77 -6.05 -9.93
CA GLY A 290 10.01 -5.71 -10.60
C GLY A 290 9.85 -5.11 -12.00
N LEU A 291 8.66 -5.04 -12.61
CA LEU A 291 8.50 -4.28 -13.86
C LEU A 291 8.75 -2.79 -13.60
N ALA A 292 8.16 -2.24 -12.54
CA ALA A 292 8.40 -0.86 -12.14
C ALA A 292 9.86 -0.66 -11.70
N ARG A 293 10.51 -1.65 -11.07
CA ARG A 293 11.96 -1.62 -10.84
C ARG A 293 12.80 -1.60 -12.14
N VAL A 294 12.39 -2.34 -13.17
CA VAL A 294 13.05 -2.28 -14.49
C VAL A 294 12.82 -0.91 -15.15
N LYS A 295 11.64 -0.31 -14.96
CA LYS A 295 11.38 1.06 -15.44
C LYS A 295 12.27 2.08 -14.71
N SER A 296 12.42 1.98 -13.39
CA SER A 296 13.28 2.90 -12.61
C SER A 296 14.74 2.83 -13.11
N GLN A 297 15.25 1.63 -13.40
CA GLN A 297 16.56 1.45 -14.04
C GLN A 297 16.64 2.09 -15.43
N ARG A 298 15.63 1.86 -16.28
CA ARG A 298 15.62 2.37 -17.66
C ARG A 298 15.50 3.89 -17.74
N VAL A 299 14.89 4.54 -16.77
CA VAL A 299 14.75 6.00 -16.72
C VAL A 299 16.11 6.71 -16.71
N TRP A 300 17.14 6.08 -16.16
CA TRP A 300 18.50 6.60 -16.18
C TRP A 300 19.17 6.54 -17.57
N ASN A 301 18.65 5.74 -18.50
CA ASN A 301 19.20 5.64 -19.86
C ASN A 301 18.81 6.85 -20.72
N ARG A 302 19.83 7.56 -21.24
CA ARG A 302 19.69 8.76 -22.09
C ARG A 302 19.29 8.48 -23.54
N THR A 303 19.39 7.25 -24.01
CA THR A 303 19.20 6.88 -25.43
C THR A 303 17.93 6.07 -25.69
N GLY A 304 17.14 5.81 -24.65
CA GLY A 304 15.91 5.03 -24.75
C GLY A 304 14.67 5.83 -25.13
N PRO A 305 13.57 5.15 -25.51
CA PRO A 305 12.26 5.78 -25.66
C PRO A 305 11.87 6.54 -24.39
N GLY A 306 11.44 7.79 -24.54
CA GLY A 306 11.06 8.64 -23.41
C GLY A 306 12.21 9.37 -22.70
N ALA A 307 13.48 9.14 -23.08
CA ALA A 307 14.63 9.86 -22.50
C ALA A 307 14.56 11.39 -22.69
N TRP A 308 13.81 11.86 -23.71
CA TRP A 308 13.54 13.28 -23.91
C TRP A 308 12.69 13.91 -22.79
N LEU A 309 11.88 13.12 -22.07
CA LEU A 309 11.13 13.61 -20.91
C LEU A 309 12.01 13.80 -19.68
N THR A 310 13.06 12.99 -19.54
CA THR A 310 13.84 12.90 -18.31
C THR A 310 15.23 13.54 -18.40
N HIS A 311 15.78 13.68 -19.61
CA HIS A 311 17.16 14.15 -19.85
C HIS A 311 17.29 15.32 -20.82
N GLN A 312 16.23 15.73 -21.53
CA GLN A 312 16.29 16.93 -22.38
C GLN A 312 15.73 18.14 -21.62
N ALA A 313 16.55 19.18 -21.49
CA ALA A 313 16.08 20.47 -21.03
C ALA A 313 15.05 21.02 -22.05
N PRO A 314 13.90 21.56 -21.61
CA PRO A 314 12.97 22.22 -22.52
C PRO A 314 13.70 23.40 -23.17
N ARG A 315 13.98 23.31 -24.48
CA ARG A 315 14.64 24.36 -25.26
C ARG A 315 13.59 25.13 -26.05
N GLY A 316 13.01 26.15 -25.43
CA GLY A 316 12.10 27.07 -26.10
C GLY A 316 12.36 28.51 -25.68
N PRO A 317 12.08 29.51 -26.53
CA PRO A 317 12.28 30.93 -26.20
C PRO A 317 11.43 31.45 -25.01
N LYS A 318 10.54 30.60 -24.45
CA LYS A 318 9.70 30.87 -23.27
C LYS A 318 9.97 29.89 -22.11
N SER A 319 11.05 29.10 -22.17
CA SER A 319 11.38 28.20 -21.06
C SER A 319 12.09 28.98 -19.96
N ASP A 320 11.35 29.33 -18.90
CA ASP A 320 11.93 29.84 -17.65
C ASP A 320 12.56 28.69 -16.88
N LEU A 321 13.81 28.35 -17.23
CA LEU A 321 14.62 27.44 -16.43
C LEU A 321 15.44 28.25 -15.43
N PRO A 322 15.38 27.94 -14.12
CA PRO A 322 16.33 28.47 -13.14
C PRO A 322 17.77 28.23 -13.59
N THR A 323 18.62 29.26 -13.48
CA THR A 323 20.01 29.28 -13.97
C THR A 323 20.91 28.19 -13.36
N GLU A 324 20.48 27.59 -12.25
CA GLU A 324 21.22 26.60 -11.44
C GLU A 324 21.08 25.14 -11.92
N ILE A 325 20.35 24.85 -13.02
CA ILE A 325 20.12 23.47 -13.52
C ILE A 325 21.40 22.87 -14.17
N GLY A 326 22.47 23.65 -14.32
CA GLY A 326 23.65 23.26 -15.10
C GLY A 326 24.81 22.59 -14.34
N GLU A 327 24.86 22.60 -13.00
CA GLU A 327 26.15 22.41 -12.31
C GLU A 327 26.48 20.99 -11.81
N ASP A 328 25.54 20.06 -11.65
CA ASP A 328 25.88 18.76 -11.00
C ASP A 328 25.81 17.52 -11.89
N MET A 329 25.49 17.65 -13.19
CA MET A 329 25.52 16.49 -14.10
C MET A 329 26.94 15.95 -14.29
N LYS A 330 27.96 16.81 -14.28
CA LYS A 330 29.36 16.39 -14.40
C LYS A 330 29.90 15.73 -13.13
N ALA A 331 29.43 16.13 -11.95
CA ALA A 331 29.83 15.53 -10.69
C ALA A 331 29.23 14.12 -10.55
N ILE A 332 27.95 13.97 -10.93
CA ILE A 332 27.27 12.68 -11.00
C ILE A 332 27.87 11.78 -12.10
N GLU A 333 28.21 12.34 -13.28
CA GLU A 333 28.91 11.62 -14.36
C GLU A 333 30.26 11.08 -13.91
N LYS A 334 31.08 11.89 -13.23
CA LYS A 334 32.36 11.46 -12.65
C LYS A 334 32.19 10.36 -11.60
N ALA A 335 31.07 10.37 -10.88
CA ALA A 335 30.77 9.38 -9.86
C ALA A 335 30.20 8.05 -10.42
N LEU A 336 29.64 8.07 -11.64
CA LEU A 336 29.21 6.88 -12.39
C LEU A 336 30.33 6.27 -13.25
N GLU A 337 31.27 7.08 -13.74
CA GLU A 337 32.44 6.63 -14.52
C GLU A 337 33.61 6.13 -13.64
N GLY A 338 33.55 6.32 -12.32
CA GLY A 338 34.64 6.07 -11.38
C GLY A 338 34.81 4.63 -10.86
N ASP A 339 33.96 3.67 -11.27
CA ASP A 339 33.92 2.30 -10.72
C ASP A 339 34.18 1.18 -11.74
N SER A 340 34.84 1.49 -12.88
CA SER A 340 35.29 0.48 -13.86
C SER A 340 36.68 -0.09 -13.61
#